data_AF-A0A0W7TTU1-F1
#
_entry.id   AF-A0A0W7TTU1-F1
#
_cell.length_a   1.000
_cell.length_b   1.000
_cell.length_c   1.000
_cell.angle_alpha   90.00
_cell.angle_beta   90.00
_cell.angle_gamma   90.00
#
_symmetry.space_group_name_H-M   'P 1'
#
loop_
_entity.id
_entity.type
_entity.pdbx_description
1 polymer ?
#
loop_
_entity_poly.entity_id
_entity_poly.type
_entity_poly.pdbx_seq_one_letter_code
_entity_poly.pdbx_strand_id
1 'polypeptide(L)' 'MIAPEYQGRGIGKAVAEKLLAYAQSRLPPGGRMSVQLIAAEGKKGFYEKMGFRKMPGGGCGFALRRVLPGPPAE' A
#
# COMPACT_ATOMS: atom_id res chain seq x y z
N MET A 1 1.31 -0.50 14.17
CA MET A 1 0.13 0.16 14.78
C MET A 1 0.52 1.58 15.18
N ILE A 2 -0.45 2.50 15.23
CA ILE A 2 -0.25 3.87 15.76
C ILE A 2 -0.98 3.97 17.09
N ALA A 3 -0.27 4.40 18.13
CA ALA A 3 -0.87 4.57 19.46
C ALA A 3 -2.08 5.54 19.40
N PRO A 4 -3.17 5.28 20.14
CA PRO A 4 -4.44 6.02 20.01
C PRO A 4 -4.30 7.54 20.04
N GLU A 5 -3.42 8.05 20.91
CA GLU A 5 -3.18 9.48 21.15
C GLU A 5 -2.56 10.20 19.95
N TYR A 6 -1.99 9.42 19.02
CA TYR A 6 -1.32 9.88 17.81
C TYR A 6 -2.12 9.60 16.54
N GLN A 7 -3.31 8.99 16.65
CA GLN A 7 -4.20 8.76 15.50
C GLN A 7 -4.82 10.07 14.99
N GLY A 8 -5.35 10.06 13.76
CA GLY A 8 -5.93 11.25 13.13
C GLY A 8 -4.91 12.28 12.60
N ARG A 9 -3.62 12.15 12.93
CA ARG A 9 -2.56 13.10 12.52
C ARG A 9 -1.85 12.75 11.20
N GLY A 10 -2.41 11.83 10.41
CA GLY A 10 -1.79 11.40 9.15
C GLY A 10 -0.55 10.50 9.29
N ILE A 11 -0.13 10.13 10.50
CA ILE A 11 1.09 9.32 10.73
C ILE A 11 0.99 7.95 10.05
N GLY A 12 -0.16 7.28 10.12
CA GLY A 12 -0.36 5.99 9.45
C GLY A 12 -0.15 6.07 7.94
N LYS A 13 -0.56 7.19 7.32
CA LYS A 13 -0.31 7.44 5.89
C LYS A 13 1.19 7.62 5.64
N ALA A 14 1.86 8.47 6.43
CA ALA A 14 3.29 8.71 6.28
C ALA A 14 4.13 7.43 6.44
N VAL A 15 3.78 6.57 7.39
CA VAL A 15 4.46 5.26 7.58
C VAL A 15 4.27 4.37 6.36
N ALA A 16 3.03 4.20 5.88
CA ALA A 16 2.76 3.37 4.71
C ALA A 16 3.44 3.93 3.44
N GLU A 17 3.45 5.24 3.22
CA GLU A 17 4.16 5.87 2.10
C GLU A 17 5.67 5.63 2.17
N LYS A 18 6.28 5.76 3.35
CA LYS A 18 7.72 5.47 3.54
C LYS A 18 8.04 4.01 3.25
N LEU A 19 7.21 3.06 3.69
CA LEU A 19 7.41 1.64 3.39
C LEU A 19 7.28 1.33 1.90
N LEU A 20 6.29 1.93 1.22
CA LEU A 20 6.11 1.77 -0.22
C LEU A 20 7.28 2.37 -1.01
N ALA A 21 7.74 3.55 -0.62
CA ALA A 21 8.90 4.20 -1.24
C ALA A 21 10.18 3.35 -1.05
N TYR A 22 10.39 2.82 0.15
CA TYR A 22 11.51 1.92 0.44
C TYR A 22 11.45 0.63 -0.39
N ALA A 23 10.25 0.05 -0.52
CA ALA A 23 10.05 -1.14 -1.33
C ALA A 23 10.32 -0.86 -2.82
N GLN A 24 9.84 0.28 -3.32
CA GLN A 24 10.05 0.70 -4.70
C GLN A 24 11.53 0.99 -5.00
N SER A 25 12.28 1.61 -4.07
CA SER A 25 13.70 1.93 -4.26
C SER A 25 14.62 0.70 -4.33
N ARG A 26 14.10 -0.49 -4.01
CA ARG A 26 14.83 -1.76 -4.11
C ARG A 26 14.57 -2.51 -5.41
N LEU A 27 13.68 -2.00 -6.27
CA LEU A 27 13.39 -2.64 -7.55
C LEU A 27 14.52 -2.43 -8.55
N PRO A 28 14.94 -3.48 -9.28
CA PRO A 28 15.85 -3.31 -10.41
C PRO A 28 15.15 -2.53 -11.55
N PRO A 29 15.92 -1.93 -12.48
CA PRO A 29 15.39 -1.37 -13.71
C PRO A 29 14.48 -2.38 -14.45
N GLY A 30 13.33 -1.91 -14.92
CA GLY A 30 12.29 -2.75 -15.53
C GLY A 30 11.53 -3.67 -14.56
N GLY A 31 11.92 -3.70 -13.28
CA GLY A 31 11.30 -4.52 -12.25
C GLY A 31 9.88 -4.06 -11.87
N ARG A 32 9.12 -4.96 -11.24
CA ARG A 32 7.79 -4.67 -10.68
C ARG A 32 7.63 -5.36 -9.33
N MET A 33 7.01 -4.68 -8.38
CA MET A 33 6.61 -5.26 -7.10
C MET A 33 5.10 -5.21 -6.94
N SER A 34 4.52 -6.29 -6.41
CA SER A 34 3.12 -6.34 -6.03
C SER A 34 3.00 -6.32 -4.51
N VAL A 35 2.51 -5.22 -3.95
CA VAL A 35 2.25 -5.09 -2.51
C VAL A 35 0.79 -5.43 -2.25
N GLN A 36 0.56 -6.35 -1.31
CA GLN A 36 -0.76 -6.81 -0.93
C GLN A 36 -0.98 -6.62 0.56
N LEU A 37 -2.20 -6.30 0.95
CA LEU A 37 -2.59 -6.18 2.34
C LEU A 37 -4.04 -6.62 2.54
N ILE A 38 -4.37 -6.95 3.79
CA ILE A 38 -5.75 -7.17 4.23
C ILE A 38 -6.12 -5.98 5.10
N ALA A 39 -7.08 -5.18 4.64
CA ALA A 39 -7.56 -4.02 5.38
C ALA A 39 -8.51 -4.46 6.49
N ALA A 40 -8.34 -3.90 7.70
CA ALA A 40 -9.36 -3.99 8.73
C ALA A 40 -10.68 -3.36 8.24
N GLU A 41 -11.78 -3.72 8.90
CA GLU A 41 -13.10 -3.16 8.59
C GLU A 41 -13.11 -1.62 8.69
N GLY A 42 -13.80 -0.98 7.74
CA GLY A 42 -13.83 0.48 7.62
C GLY A 42 -12.52 1.15 7.14
N LYS A 43 -11.40 0.41 6.99
CA LYS A 43 -10.10 0.98 6.58
C LYS A 43 -9.78 0.84 5.09
N LYS A 44 -10.69 0.28 4.28
CA LYS A 44 -10.47 0.11 2.83
C LYS A 44 -10.22 1.45 2.12
N GLY A 45 -11.09 2.43 2.36
CA GLY A 45 -10.99 3.76 1.77
C GLY A 45 -9.70 4.51 2.13
N PHE A 46 -9.06 4.18 3.27
CA PHE A 46 -7.76 4.72 3.62
C PHE A 46 -6.68 4.25 2.63
N TYR A 47 -6.60 2.95 2.36
CA TYR A 47 -5.59 2.38 1.45
C TYR A 47 -5.93 2.63 -0.02
N GLU A 48 -7.21 2.72 -0.40
CA GLU A 48 -7.63 3.08 -1.76
C GLU A 48 -7.12 4.46 -2.16
N LYS A 49 -7.15 5.44 -1.25
CA LYS A 49 -6.55 6.78 -1.44
C LYS A 49 -5.03 6.72 -1.67
N MET A 50 -4.38 5.63 -1.27
CA MET A 50 -2.94 5.39 -1.47
C MET A 50 -2.67 4.57 -2.74
N GLY A 51 -3.64 4.44 -3.65
CA GLY A 51 -3.47 3.75 -4.93
C GLY A 51 -3.60 2.23 -4.87
N PHE A 52 -4.00 1.67 -3.73
CA PHE A 52 -4.39 0.27 -3.66
C PHE A 52 -5.77 0.06 -4.30
N ARG A 53 -5.98 -1.11 -4.87
CA ARG A 53 -7.24 -1.52 -5.49
C ARG A 53 -7.67 -2.87 -4.94
N LYS A 54 -8.98 -3.11 -4.94
CA LYS A 54 -9.53 -4.42 -4.58
C LYS A 54 -8.99 -5.48 -5.53
N MET A 55 -8.61 -6.62 -4.97
CA MET A 55 -8.19 -7.76 -5.76
C MET A 55 -9.40 -8.35 -6.51
N PRO A 56 -9.33 -8.52 -7.85
CA PRO A 56 -10.38 -9.20 -8.58
C PRO A 56 -10.45 -10.68 -8.17
N GLY A 57 -11.65 -11.20 -7.92
CA GLY A 57 -11.89 -12.62 -7.62
C GLY A 57 -11.70 -13.05 -6.15
N GLY A 58 -11.37 -12.14 -5.23
CA GLY A 58 -11.24 -12.48 -3.81
C GLY A 58 -12.56 -12.37 -3.06
N GLY A 59 -13.15 -13.47 -2.61
CA GLY A 59 -14.33 -13.48 -1.72
C GLY A 59 -14.11 -12.72 -0.41
N CYS A 60 -12.85 -12.46 -0.04
CA CYS A 60 -12.48 -11.57 1.06
C CYS A 60 -12.38 -10.13 0.54
N GLY A 61 -13.47 -9.36 0.59
CA GLY A 61 -13.54 -7.98 0.10
C GLY A 61 -12.62 -6.96 0.80
N PHE A 62 -11.72 -7.43 1.67
CA PHE A 62 -10.73 -6.68 2.44
C PHE A 62 -9.32 -6.76 1.85
N ALA A 63 -9.07 -7.69 0.92
CA ALA A 63 -7.79 -7.82 0.24
C ALA A 63 -7.60 -6.70 -0.80
N LEU A 64 -6.51 -5.94 -0.65
CA LEU A 64 -6.14 -4.83 -1.51
C LEU A 64 -4.73 -5.03 -2.06
N ARG A 65 -4.51 -4.59 -3.30
CA ARG A 65 -3.23 -4.70 -4.01
C ARG A 65 -2.84 -3.38 -4.66
N ARG A 66 -1.54 -3.07 -4.62
CA ARG A 66 -0.91 -2.00 -5.41
C ARG A 66 0.31 -2.56 -6.13
N VAL A 67 0.46 -2.23 -7.41
CA VAL A 67 1.65 -2.54 -8.20
C VAL A 67 2.56 -1.33 -8.21
N LEU A 68 3.82 -1.52 -7.83
CA LEU A 68 4.85 -0.50 -7.88
C LEU A 68 5.75 -0.77 -9.09
N PRO A 69 5.86 0.17 -10.04
CA PRO A 69 6.83 0.07 -11.12
C PRO A 69 8.22 0.40 -10.58
N GLY A 70 9.23 -0.36 -11.02
CA GLY A 70 10.63 0.02 -10.88
C GLY A 70 10.99 1.17 -11.83
N PRO A 71 12.23 1.67 -11.75
CA PRO A 71 12.73 2.62 -12.74
C PRO A 71 12.66 2.02 -14.15
N PRO A 72 12.48 2.84 -15.19
CA PRO A 72 12.49 2.35 -16.57
C PRO A 72 13.78 1.58 -16.85
N ALA A 73 13.68 0.51 -17.64
CA ALA A 73 14.86 -0.14 -18.20
C ALA A 73 15.42 0.77 -19.31
N GLU A 74 16.73 0.95 -19.34
CA GLU A 74 17.43 1.57 -20.47
C GLU A 74 17.35 0.70 -21.74
#